data_AF-A0A847J8M5-F1
#
_entry.id   AF-A0A847J8M5-F1
#
_cell.length_a   1.000
_cell.length_b   1.000
_cell.length_c   1.000
_cell.angle_alpha   90.00
_cell.angle_beta   90.00
_cell.angle_gamma   90.00
#
_symmetry.space_group_name_H-M   'P 1'
#
loop_
_entity.id
_entity.type
_entity.pdbx_description
1 polymer ?
#
loop_
_entity_poly.entity_id
_entity_poly.type
_entity_poly.pdbx_seq_one_letter_code
_entity_poly.pdbx_strand_id
1 'polypeptide(L)'
;MKTAVSWWNPAVHADRRPLLLARNAVERAIRSHFETDGFTEVHCTGLQISPGNETHLHALAVDVVGDDGATRRRYLHTSPEFAMKKLIAAGETKIFDFARVWRDREGGPTHAIEFTMLEWYRARAPYETLMDDCADLLRLAADTVGAEVFRRRDRTCDPRLPPERITCAEAFARFAGIDLLATLPLDPTAEPDRDRLAAEASASGIRVAADDGWSDVFSRVLAERIEPALGDGRPAILMEYPAREAALARPCARDPRVAERFELWACGVELANAFGELTDPVEQRRRFEIEMDAKERLYGTRYPIDEDFLAALAIMPPTSGIALGFDRLVMLATGAPRLADVVWTPTDRGGL
;
A
#
# COMPACT_ATOMS: atom_id res chain seq x y z
N MET A 1 5.87 19.05 32.08
CA MET A 1 5.98 18.13 30.93
C MET A 1 6.76 16.90 31.40
N LYS A 2 6.13 15.72 31.54
CA LYS A 2 6.89 14.49 31.85
C LYS A 2 7.70 14.14 30.61
N THR A 3 9.03 14.16 30.71
CA THR A 3 9.91 13.65 29.66
C THR A 3 9.53 12.19 29.40
N ALA A 4 9.12 11.90 28.17
CA ALA A 4 8.84 10.52 27.77
C ALA A 4 10.12 9.68 27.97
N VAL A 5 9.99 8.59 28.73
CA VAL A 5 11.09 7.67 28.98
C VAL A 5 11.48 7.02 27.64
N SER A 6 12.77 6.97 27.33
CA SER A 6 13.26 6.46 26.05
C SER A 6 13.02 4.97 25.88
N TRP A 7 12.85 4.50 24.64
CA TRP A 7 12.54 3.10 24.32
C TRP A 7 13.58 2.09 24.83
N TRP A 8 14.83 2.52 24.99
CA TRP A 8 15.95 1.70 25.48
C TRP A 8 15.97 1.57 27.02
N ASN A 9 15.11 2.30 27.74
CA ASN A 9 15.01 2.14 29.19
C ASN A 9 14.56 0.70 29.52
N PRO A 10 15.22 0.02 30.49
CA PRO A 10 14.94 -1.39 30.78
C PRO A 10 13.48 -1.71 31.09
N ALA A 11 12.76 -0.83 31.81
CA ALA A 11 11.35 -1.06 32.12
C ALA A 11 10.47 -0.92 30.88
N VAL A 12 10.67 0.14 30.08
CA VAL A 12 9.95 0.34 28.81
C VAL A 12 10.22 -0.80 27.82
N HIS A 13 11.46 -1.26 27.74
CA HIS A 13 11.82 -2.40 26.91
C HIS A 13 11.17 -3.69 27.43
N ALA A 14 11.19 -3.94 28.75
CA ALA A 14 10.56 -5.13 29.32
C ALA A 14 9.07 -5.23 28.97
N ASP A 15 8.34 -4.12 29.01
CA ASP A 15 6.91 -4.07 28.64
C ASP A 15 6.66 -4.39 27.15
N ARG A 16 7.56 -3.94 26.27
CA ARG A 16 7.43 -4.11 24.81
C ARG A 16 8.00 -5.45 24.32
N ARG A 17 8.94 -6.04 25.06
CA ARG A 17 9.69 -7.22 24.64
C ARG A 17 8.80 -8.40 24.18
N PRO A 18 7.67 -8.72 24.83
CA PRO A 18 6.78 -9.78 24.31
C PRO A 18 6.24 -9.49 22.91
N LEU A 19 5.85 -8.25 22.62
CA LEU A 19 5.37 -7.81 21.30
C LEU A 19 6.49 -7.90 20.25
N LEU A 20 7.70 -7.52 20.62
CA LEU A 20 8.89 -7.57 19.76
C LEU A 20 9.31 -9.01 19.44
N LEU A 21 9.16 -9.94 20.39
CA LEU A 21 9.39 -11.36 20.12
C LEU A 21 8.28 -11.97 19.26
N ALA A 22 7.03 -11.57 19.47
CA ALA A 22 5.91 -11.97 18.62
C ALA A 22 6.12 -11.52 17.17
N ARG A 23 6.57 -10.28 16.96
CA ARG A 23 7.01 -9.78 15.64
C ARG A 23 7.97 -10.75 14.95
N ASN A 24 9.08 -11.08 15.61
CA ASN A 24 10.09 -11.97 15.04
C ASN A 24 9.55 -13.39 14.77
N ALA A 25 8.56 -13.84 15.55
CA ALA A 25 7.90 -15.12 15.32
C ALA A 25 7.01 -15.09 14.07
N VAL A 26 6.20 -14.04 13.90
CA VAL A 26 5.36 -13.84 12.72
C VAL A 26 6.23 -13.71 11.47
N GLU A 27 7.30 -12.92 11.51
CA GLU A 27 8.23 -12.76 10.38
C GLU A 27 8.79 -14.11 9.91
N ARG A 28 9.26 -14.94 10.86
CA ARG A 28 9.79 -16.28 10.57
C ARG A 28 8.72 -17.23 10.03
N ALA A 29 7.51 -17.19 10.58
CA ALA A 29 6.40 -18.02 10.11
C ALA A 29 6.02 -17.66 8.67
N ILE A 30 5.93 -16.37 8.35
CA ILE A 30 5.61 -15.88 7.01
C ILE A 30 6.74 -16.23 6.02
N ARG A 31 8.02 -16.02 6.37
CA ARG A 31 9.15 -16.48 5.52
C ARG A 31 9.01 -17.96 5.18
N SER A 32 8.83 -18.79 6.20
CA SER A 32 8.70 -20.24 6.02
C SER A 32 7.49 -20.62 5.15
N HIS A 33 6.38 -19.89 5.27
CA HIS A 33 5.20 -20.07 4.42
C HIS A 33 5.51 -19.79 2.94
N PHE A 34 6.14 -18.65 2.63
CA PHE A 34 6.54 -18.31 1.27
C PHE A 34 7.56 -19.29 0.69
N GLU A 35 8.60 -19.65 1.46
CA GLU A 35 9.62 -20.64 1.05
C GLU A 35 8.98 -22.00 0.76
N THR A 36 8.02 -22.44 1.58
CA THR A 36 7.30 -23.70 1.38
C THR A 36 6.43 -23.66 0.12
N ASP A 37 5.84 -22.50 -0.20
CA ASP A 37 5.14 -22.28 -1.47
C ASP A 37 6.13 -22.06 -2.64
N GLY A 38 7.44 -22.15 -2.44
CA GLY A 38 8.44 -22.07 -3.51
C GLY A 38 8.73 -20.66 -3.99
N PHE A 39 8.51 -19.65 -3.14
CA PHE A 39 9.04 -18.31 -3.40
C PHE A 39 10.52 -18.20 -3.04
N THR A 40 11.22 -17.32 -3.74
CA THR A 40 12.57 -16.89 -3.41
C THR A 40 12.53 -15.58 -2.61
N GLU A 41 13.15 -15.57 -1.43
CA GLU A 41 13.39 -14.30 -0.70
C GLU A 41 14.45 -13.50 -1.47
N VAL A 42 14.11 -12.27 -1.84
CA VAL A 42 15.02 -11.32 -2.48
C VAL A 42 15.28 -10.15 -1.54
N HIS A 43 16.35 -9.40 -1.80
CA HIS A 43 16.71 -8.22 -1.03
C HIS A 43 16.97 -7.06 -1.97
N CYS A 44 15.97 -6.19 -2.12
CA CYS A 44 16.04 -5.06 -3.03
C CYS A 44 16.87 -3.92 -2.44
N THR A 45 17.73 -3.32 -3.27
CA THR A 45 18.51 -2.15 -2.88
C THR A 45 17.61 -0.98 -2.53
N GLY A 46 17.75 -0.41 -1.33
CA GLY A 46 16.91 0.70 -0.89
C GLY A 46 17.23 2.06 -1.52
N LEU A 47 18.43 2.25 -2.09
CA LEU A 47 18.87 3.49 -2.69
C LEU A 47 18.65 3.48 -4.21
N GLN A 48 17.74 4.30 -4.70
CA GLN A 48 17.23 4.28 -6.08
C GLN A 48 17.43 5.61 -6.82
N ILE A 49 17.35 5.55 -8.15
CA ILE A 49 17.34 6.74 -9.03
C ILE A 49 16.00 7.44 -8.96
N SER A 50 14.91 6.68 -9.00
CA SER A 50 13.55 7.16 -8.80
C SER A 50 12.90 6.39 -7.64
N PRO A 51 12.18 7.06 -6.72
CA PRO A 51 11.22 6.38 -5.85
C PRO A 51 9.94 6.02 -6.63
N GLY A 52 8.90 5.55 -5.94
CA GLY A 52 7.58 5.41 -6.55
C GLY A 52 7.06 6.76 -7.06
N ASN A 53 6.66 6.81 -8.34
CA ASN A 53 6.13 8.00 -8.99
C ASN A 53 4.61 8.11 -8.75
N GLU A 54 4.23 8.57 -7.55
CA GLU A 54 2.84 8.85 -7.15
C GLU A 54 2.73 10.26 -6.55
N THR A 55 1.59 10.91 -6.77
CA THR A 55 1.37 12.32 -6.46
C THR A 55 1.56 12.62 -4.97
N HIS A 56 1.00 11.80 -4.08
CA HIS A 56 0.96 12.09 -2.64
C HIS A 56 2.07 11.40 -1.83
N LEU A 57 2.77 10.42 -2.40
CA LEU A 57 3.89 9.75 -1.76
C LEU A 57 5.18 10.58 -1.75
N HIS A 58 5.76 10.79 -0.57
CA HIS A 58 6.99 11.58 -0.44
C HIS A 58 8.19 10.68 -0.09
N ALA A 59 9.24 10.72 -0.91
CA ALA A 59 10.47 9.98 -0.68
C ALA A 59 11.54 10.84 -0.01
N LEU A 60 12.33 10.22 0.88
CA LEU A 60 13.56 10.82 1.39
C LEU A 60 14.65 10.83 0.30
N ALA A 61 15.39 11.93 0.21
CA ALA A 61 16.40 12.11 -0.82
C ALA A 61 17.79 12.28 -0.22
N VAL A 62 18.81 11.73 -0.88
CA VAL A 62 20.21 11.71 -0.43
C VAL A 62 21.12 12.13 -1.58
N ASP A 63 22.09 13.00 -1.29
CA ASP A 63 23.16 13.34 -2.22
C ASP A 63 24.36 12.40 -2.01
N VAL A 64 24.74 11.67 -3.06
CA VAL A 64 25.79 10.66 -3.04
C VAL A 64 26.95 11.12 -3.89
N VAL A 65 28.16 11.14 -3.32
CA VAL A 65 29.40 11.46 -4.04
C VAL A 65 29.94 10.17 -4.64
N GLY A 66 30.03 10.12 -5.97
CA GLY A 66 30.64 9.00 -6.68
C GLY A 66 32.16 9.02 -6.63
N ASP A 67 32.78 7.92 -7.05
CA ASP A 67 34.25 7.79 -7.12
C ASP A 67 34.89 8.81 -8.08
N ASP A 68 34.12 9.35 -9.01
CA ASP A 68 34.49 10.44 -9.91
C ASP A 68 34.40 11.83 -9.27
N GLY A 69 34.05 11.90 -7.99
CA GLY A 69 33.83 13.13 -7.23
C GLY A 69 32.51 13.84 -7.56
N ALA A 70 31.70 13.32 -8.50
CA ALA A 70 30.44 13.95 -8.86
C ALA A 70 29.34 13.61 -7.83
N THR A 71 28.63 14.63 -7.38
CA THR A 71 27.46 14.47 -6.51
C THR A 71 26.23 14.16 -7.34
N ARG A 72 25.50 13.11 -6.95
CA ARG A 72 24.27 12.68 -7.61
C ARG A 72 23.16 12.51 -6.58
N ARG A 73 21.99 13.07 -6.88
CA ARG A 73 20.78 12.86 -6.09
C ARG A 73 20.28 11.43 -6.26
N ARG A 74 19.92 10.79 -5.16
CA ARG A 74 19.27 9.48 -5.05
C ARG A 74 18.12 9.56 -4.06
N TYR A 75 17.27 8.55 -4.07
CA TYR A 75 16.11 8.46 -3.19
C TYR A 75 16.13 7.15 -2.44
N LEU A 76 15.70 7.19 -1.19
CA LEU A 76 15.33 5.98 -0.48
C LEU A 76 13.98 5.51 -1.03
N HIS A 77 13.88 4.22 -1.37
CA HIS A 77 12.68 3.69 -1.98
C HIS A 77 11.48 3.75 -1.02
N THR A 78 10.32 4.04 -1.57
CA THR A 78 9.05 4.09 -0.82
C THR A 78 8.34 2.74 -0.81
N SER A 79 8.83 1.83 -1.66
CA SER A 79 8.48 0.42 -1.86
C SER A 79 9.58 -0.21 -2.75
N PRO A 80 9.90 -1.51 -2.61
CA PRO A 80 10.83 -2.22 -3.50
C PRO A 80 10.24 -2.56 -4.88
N GLU A 81 8.99 -2.16 -5.18
CA GLU A 81 8.20 -2.56 -6.34
C GLU A 81 8.93 -2.48 -7.68
N PHE A 82 9.61 -1.36 -7.98
CA PHE A 82 10.31 -1.21 -9.26
C PHE A 82 11.46 -2.21 -9.39
N ALA A 83 12.20 -2.47 -8.32
CA ALA A 83 13.29 -3.44 -8.30
C ALA A 83 12.74 -4.87 -8.44
N MET A 84 11.65 -5.19 -7.74
CA MET A 84 11.02 -6.52 -7.82
C MET A 84 10.43 -6.80 -9.20
N LYS A 85 9.78 -5.81 -9.82
CA LYS A 85 9.30 -5.91 -11.22
C LYS A 85 10.44 -6.13 -12.21
N LYS A 86 11.59 -5.46 -12.02
CA LYS A 86 12.80 -5.72 -12.82
C LYS A 86 13.33 -7.16 -12.63
N LEU A 87 13.25 -7.72 -11.42
CA LEU A 87 13.60 -9.13 -11.19
C LEU A 87 12.64 -10.09 -11.91
N ILE A 88 11.34 -9.81 -11.91
CA ILE A 88 10.36 -10.58 -12.69
C ILE A 88 10.67 -10.49 -14.20
N ALA A 89 10.97 -9.30 -14.70
CA ALA A 89 11.40 -9.10 -16.08
C ALA A 89 12.69 -9.87 -16.42
N ALA A 90 13.62 -9.99 -15.45
CA ALA A 90 14.86 -10.75 -15.59
C ALA A 90 14.66 -12.27 -15.58
N GLY A 91 13.47 -12.76 -15.19
CA GLY A 91 13.10 -14.18 -15.27
C GLY A 91 12.65 -14.81 -13.95
N GLU A 92 12.65 -14.07 -12.84
CA GLU A 92 12.07 -14.55 -11.59
C GLU A 92 10.55 -14.74 -11.71
N THR A 93 9.99 -15.70 -10.96
CA THR A 93 8.57 -16.07 -11.10
C THR A 93 7.77 -15.99 -9.81
N LYS A 94 8.40 -16.24 -8.66
CA LYS A 94 7.77 -16.12 -7.33
C LYS A 94 8.81 -15.56 -6.37
N ILE A 95 8.68 -14.28 -6.03
CA ILE A 95 9.64 -13.59 -5.15
C ILE A 95 8.93 -12.84 -4.04
N PHE A 96 9.60 -12.67 -2.90
CA PHE A 96 9.14 -11.82 -1.81
C PHE A 96 10.31 -11.10 -1.15
N ASP A 97 10.04 -9.95 -0.53
CA ASP A 97 11.04 -9.15 0.21
C ASP A 97 10.41 -8.57 1.49
N PHE A 98 11.12 -8.73 2.62
CA PHE A 98 10.87 -7.99 3.85
C PHE A 98 11.67 -6.68 3.82
N ALA A 99 11.29 -5.77 2.92
CA ALA A 99 12.02 -4.53 2.69
C ALA A 99 11.82 -3.52 3.82
N ARG A 100 12.90 -2.83 4.20
CA ARG A 100 12.78 -1.52 4.86
C ARG A 100 12.43 -0.49 3.80
N VAL A 101 11.42 0.32 4.06
CA VAL A 101 10.94 1.37 3.16
C VAL A 101 10.86 2.70 3.90
N TRP A 102 10.98 3.80 3.15
CA TRP A 102 11.00 5.15 3.71
C TRP A 102 9.96 6.03 3.04
N ARG A 103 9.08 6.63 3.83
CA ARG A 103 8.05 7.56 3.37
C ARG A 103 8.08 8.81 4.24
N ASP A 104 8.46 9.93 3.64
CA ASP A 104 8.50 11.22 4.31
C ASP A 104 7.08 11.73 4.60
N ARG A 105 6.95 12.59 5.62
CA ARG A 105 5.66 13.17 6.09
C ARG A 105 4.63 12.15 6.56
N GLU A 106 5.03 10.92 6.81
CA GLU A 106 4.20 9.92 7.48
C GLU A 106 4.46 9.92 9.00
N GLY A 107 3.40 10.05 9.79
CA GLY A 107 3.47 10.02 11.25
C GLY A 107 2.11 9.70 11.87
N GLY A 108 2.11 9.03 13.02
CA GLY A 108 0.89 8.75 13.77
C GLY A 108 0.84 7.35 14.41
N PRO A 109 -0.33 6.91 14.89
CA PRO A 109 -0.43 5.62 15.61
C PRO A 109 -0.19 4.38 14.73
N THR A 110 -0.38 4.51 13.41
CA THR A 110 -0.30 3.42 12.40
C THR A 110 0.70 3.72 11.27
N HIS A 111 1.55 4.73 11.45
CA HIS A 111 2.52 5.21 10.46
C HIS A 111 3.87 5.47 11.14
N ALA A 112 4.95 5.32 10.38
CA ALA A 112 6.31 5.68 10.74
C ALA A 112 7.04 6.03 9.45
N ILE A 113 8.01 6.94 9.50
CA ILE A 113 8.81 7.30 8.32
C ILE A 113 9.55 6.09 7.75
N GLU A 114 10.09 5.23 8.63
CA GLU A 114 10.75 3.99 8.25
C GLU A 114 10.02 2.78 8.83
N PHE A 115 9.55 1.89 7.96
CA PHE A 115 8.78 0.71 8.36
C PHE A 115 9.11 -0.51 7.49
N THR A 116 8.64 -1.69 7.91
CA THR A 116 8.86 -2.93 7.17
C THR A 116 7.64 -3.19 6.32
N MET A 117 7.89 -3.33 5.03
CA MET A 117 6.92 -3.75 4.04
C MET A 117 7.27 -5.18 3.63
N LEU A 118 6.26 -6.04 3.56
CA LEU A 118 6.35 -7.34 2.92
C LEU A 118 5.76 -7.18 1.53
N GLU A 119 6.60 -7.28 0.50
CA GLU A 119 6.12 -7.33 -0.89
C GLU A 119 6.34 -8.70 -1.49
N TRP A 120 5.42 -9.15 -2.33
CA TRP A 120 5.59 -10.38 -3.10
C TRP A 120 4.93 -10.31 -4.48
N TYR A 121 5.51 -11.05 -5.43
CA TYR A 121 5.09 -11.06 -6.83
C TYR A 121 5.00 -12.49 -7.34
N ARG A 122 3.99 -12.73 -8.19
CA ARG A 122 3.76 -14.00 -8.90
C ARG A 122 3.64 -13.71 -10.40
N ALA A 123 4.60 -14.21 -11.19
CA ALA A 123 4.51 -14.18 -12.64
C ALA A 123 3.39 -15.11 -13.12
N ARG A 124 2.61 -14.64 -14.08
CA ARG A 124 1.50 -15.32 -14.77
C ARG A 124 0.39 -15.81 -13.82
N ALA A 125 0.25 -15.18 -12.66
CA ALA A 125 -0.85 -15.41 -11.75
C ALA A 125 -1.92 -14.31 -11.88
N PRO A 126 -3.21 -14.65 -11.70
CA PRO A 126 -4.26 -13.66 -11.55
C PRO A 126 -4.16 -12.96 -10.19
N TYR A 127 -4.49 -11.68 -10.11
CA TYR A 127 -4.36 -10.90 -8.87
C TYR A 127 -5.31 -11.40 -7.77
N GLU A 128 -6.38 -12.12 -8.10
CA GLU A 128 -7.25 -12.79 -7.14
C GLU A 128 -6.52 -13.83 -6.29
N THR A 129 -5.43 -14.44 -6.80
CA THR A 129 -4.60 -15.34 -5.99
C THR A 129 -3.99 -14.62 -4.79
N LEU A 130 -3.68 -13.33 -4.93
CA LEU A 130 -3.14 -12.52 -3.83
C LEU A 130 -4.17 -12.28 -2.72
N MET A 131 -5.48 -12.34 -3.04
CA MET A 131 -6.54 -12.24 -2.04
C MET A 131 -6.56 -13.47 -1.12
N ASP A 132 -6.26 -14.64 -1.68
CA ASP A 132 -6.14 -15.88 -0.92
C ASP A 132 -4.84 -15.88 -0.08
N ASP A 133 -3.73 -15.40 -0.67
CA ASP A 133 -2.49 -15.15 0.08
C ASP A 133 -2.73 -14.25 1.29
N CYS A 134 -3.48 -13.16 1.12
CA CYS A 134 -3.86 -12.26 2.22
C CYS A 134 -4.59 -13.02 3.34
N ALA A 135 -5.60 -13.83 3.02
CA ALA A 135 -6.35 -14.59 4.02
C ALA A 135 -5.45 -15.56 4.79
N ASP A 136 -4.54 -16.25 4.09
CA ASP A 136 -3.59 -17.16 4.70
C ASP A 136 -2.60 -16.45 5.62
N LEU A 137 -2.06 -15.29 5.23
CA LEU A 137 -1.14 -14.52 6.05
C LEU A 137 -1.80 -13.94 7.31
N LEU A 138 -3.07 -13.50 7.22
CA LEU A 138 -3.83 -13.06 8.40
C LEU A 138 -4.01 -14.21 9.40
N ARG A 139 -4.46 -15.38 8.93
CA ARG A 139 -4.62 -16.58 9.75
C ARG A 139 -3.29 -17.01 10.36
N LEU A 140 -2.22 -17.06 9.57
CA LEU A 140 -0.89 -17.46 10.01
C LEU A 140 -0.35 -16.52 11.11
N ALA A 141 -0.51 -15.21 10.95
CA ALA A 141 -0.10 -14.25 11.97
C ALA A 141 -0.90 -14.45 13.26
N ALA A 142 -2.21 -14.69 13.17
CA ALA A 142 -3.07 -14.97 14.32
C ALA A 142 -2.66 -16.25 15.07
N ASP A 143 -2.49 -17.35 14.32
CA ASP A 143 -2.10 -18.65 14.87
C ASP A 143 -0.71 -18.58 15.53
N THR A 144 0.24 -17.86 14.91
CA THR A 144 1.61 -17.71 15.41
C THR A 144 1.68 -17.01 16.77
N VAL A 145 0.80 -16.03 17.01
CA VAL A 145 0.76 -15.28 18.27
C VAL A 145 -0.33 -15.76 19.23
N GLY A 146 -1.11 -16.77 18.84
CA GLY A 146 -2.24 -17.30 19.61
C GLY A 146 -3.42 -16.33 19.74
N ALA A 147 -3.60 -15.42 18.78
CA ALA A 147 -4.72 -14.48 18.79
C ALA A 147 -6.02 -15.14 18.31
N GLU A 148 -7.08 -15.01 19.12
CA GLU A 148 -8.44 -15.38 18.71
C GLU A 148 -8.99 -14.38 17.68
N VAL A 149 -8.81 -13.09 17.94
CA VAL A 149 -9.22 -11.99 17.06
C VAL A 149 -8.11 -10.95 16.95
N PHE A 150 -8.05 -10.26 15.81
CA PHE A 150 -7.31 -9.02 15.68
C PHE A 150 -8.08 -7.89 16.36
N ARG A 151 -7.35 -6.93 16.93
CA ARG A 151 -7.97 -5.83 17.67
C ARG A 151 -7.25 -4.51 17.45
N ARG A 152 -8.03 -3.45 17.28
CA ARG A 152 -7.55 -2.07 17.36
C ARG A 152 -8.63 -1.18 17.98
N ARG A 153 -8.31 -0.62 19.15
CA ARG A 153 -9.27 0.20 19.94
C ARG A 153 -10.56 -0.60 20.22
N ASP A 154 -11.68 -0.10 19.70
CA ASP A 154 -13.03 -0.65 19.78
C ASP A 154 -13.35 -1.65 18.66
N ARG A 155 -12.54 -1.68 17.58
CA ARG A 155 -12.75 -2.58 16.44
C ARG A 155 -12.08 -3.93 16.62
N THR A 156 -12.73 -4.96 16.12
CA THR A 156 -12.25 -6.34 16.14
C THR A 156 -12.46 -7.00 14.80
N CYS A 157 -11.59 -7.94 14.43
CA CYS A 157 -11.69 -8.69 13.19
C CYS A 157 -11.27 -10.14 13.47
N ASP A 158 -12.08 -11.13 13.09
CA ASP A 158 -11.64 -12.53 13.11
C ASP A 158 -10.79 -12.81 11.85
N PRO A 159 -9.46 -13.00 11.99
CA PRO A 159 -8.55 -13.18 10.86
C PRO A 159 -8.70 -14.54 10.16
N ARG A 160 -9.53 -15.45 10.70
CA ARG A 160 -9.79 -16.78 10.13
C ARG A 160 -11.02 -16.81 9.24
N LEU A 161 -11.84 -15.76 9.26
CA LEU A 161 -12.97 -15.63 8.35
C LEU A 161 -12.47 -15.23 6.95
N PRO A 162 -13.07 -15.77 5.88
CA PRO A 162 -12.72 -15.34 4.53
C PRO A 162 -13.01 -13.84 4.38
N PRO A 163 -12.15 -13.06 3.70
CA PRO A 163 -12.37 -11.64 3.50
C PRO A 163 -13.68 -11.37 2.74
N GLU A 164 -14.45 -10.37 3.18
CA GLU A 164 -15.56 -9.82 2.39
C GLU A 164 -14.96 -9.11 1.17
N ARG A 165 -15.36 -9.49 -0.04
CA ARG A 165 -14.94 -8.81 -1.28
C ARG A 165 -16.01 -7.80 -1.67
N ILE A 166 -15.62 -6.55 -1.85
CA ILE A 166 -16.50 -5.45 -2.25
C ILE A 166 -15.79 -4.59 -3.30
N THR A 167 -16.47 -4.29 -4.40
CA THR A 167 -15.92 -3.37 -5.41
C THR A 167 -16.01 -1.92 -4.93
N CYS A 168 -15.16 -1.02 -5.46
CA CYS A 168 -15.32 0.42 -5.20
C CYS A 168 -16.71 0.91 -5.60
N ALA A 169 -17.26 0.45 -6.72
CA ALA A 169 -18.61 0.82 -7.14
C ALA A 169 -19.68 0.40 -6.11
N GLU A 170 -19.62 -0.84 -5.61
CA GLU A 170 -20.53 -1.33 -4.58
C GLU A 170 -20.35 -0.59 -3.25
N ALA A 171 -19.12 -0.28 -2.86
CA ALA A 171 -18.83 0.46 -1.64
C ALA A 171 -19.36 1.90 -1.69
N PHE A 172 -19.17 2.59 -2.83
CA PHE A 172 -19.73 3.92 -3.06
C PHE A 172 -21.27 3.90 -3.02
N ALA A 173 -21.90 2.91 -3.65
CA ALA A 173 -23.35 2.77 -3.61
C ALA A 173 -23.86 2.48 -2.19
N ARG A 174 -23.23 1.53 -1.49
CA ARG A 174 -23.66 1.04 -0.17
C ARG A 174 -23.44 2.06 0.95
N PHE A 175 -22.31 2.74 0.97
CA PHE A 175 -21.89 3.57 2.10
C PHE A 175 -22.02 5.07 1.84
N ALA A 176 -22.08 5.48 0.57
CA ALA A 176 -22.22 6.89 0.19
C ALA A 176 -23.46 7.17 -0.67
N GLY A 177 -24.17 6.16 -1.18
CA GLY A 177 -25.32 6.37 -2.08
C GLY A 177 -24.94 6.97 -3.43
N ILE A 178 -23.70 6.74 -3.89
CA ILE A 178 -23.13 7.31 -5.12
C ILE A 178 -23.01 6.22 -6.19
N ASP A 179 -23.43 6.53 -7.42
CA ASP A 179 -23.21 5.68 -8.60
C ASP A 179 -21.86 6.02 -9.25
N LEU A 180 -20.79 5.48 -8.67
CA LEU A 180 -19.41 5.78 -9.07
C LEU A 180 -19.16 5.56 -10.57
N LEU A 181 -19.63 4.44 -11.12
CA LEU A 181 -19.38 4.06 -12.51
C LEU A 181 -20.05 4.99 -13.51
N ALA A 182 -21.15 5.64 -13.12
CA ALA A 182 -21.83 6.60 -13.96
C ALA A 182 -21.15 7.97 -14.02
N THR A 183 -20.10 8.16 -13.23
CA THR A 183 -19.19 9.32 -13.31
C THR A 183 -17.93 9.03 -14.15
N LEU A 184 -17.74 7.78 -14.60
CA LEU A 184 -16.56 7.33 -15.32
C LEU A 184 -16.90 6.98 -16.78
N PRO A 185 -16.22 7.58 -17.78
CA PRO A 185 -16.43 7.26 -19.18
C PRO A 185 -15.84 5.90 -19.55
N LEU A 186 -16.46 5.19 -20.50
CA LEU A 186 -15.92 3.95 -21.06
C LEU A 186 -14.61 4.17 -21.83
N ASP A 187 -14.44 5.36 -22.41
CA ASP A 187 -13.18 5.77 -23.01
C ASP A 187 -12.21 6.21 -21.90
N PRO A 188 -11.09 5.48 -21.67
CA PRO A 188 -10.14 5.80 -20.61
C PRO A 188 -9.39 7.12 -20.84
N THR A 189 -9.47 7.69 -22.04
CA THR A 189 -8.87 8.99 -22.38
C THR A 189 -9.80 10.18 -22.11
N ALA A 190 -11.10 9.93 -21.88
CA ALA A 190 -12.04 10.97 -21.57
C ALA A 190 -11.98 11.36 -20.08
N GLU A 191 -12.28 12.63 -19.80
CA GLU A 191 -12.39 13.12 -18.43
C GLU A 191 -13.67 12.62 -17.75
N PRO A 192 -13.63 12.38 -16.42
CA PRO A 192 -14.74 11.86 -15.66
C PRO A 192 -15.69 13.01 -15.32
N ASP A 193 -16.95 12.66 -15.05
CA ASP A 193 -17.98 13.62 -14.70
C ASP A 193 -17.81 14.08 -13.23
N ARG A 194 -16.93 15.06 -13.07
CA ARG A 194 -16.63 15.70 -11.78
C ARG A 194 -17.89 16.31 -11.16
N ASP A 195 -18.72 16.97 -11.96
CA ASP A 195 -19.87 17.71 -11.44
C ASP A 195 -20.97 16.78 -10.95
N ARG A 196 -21.18 15.65 -11.64
CA ARG A 196 -22.05 14.59 -11.14
C ARG A 196 -21.53 14.01 -9.83
N LEU A 197 -20.25 13.63 -9.76
CA LEU A 197 -19.68 13.07 -8.53
C LEU A 197 -19.80 14.06 -7.37
N ALA A 198 -19.50 15.35 -7.62
CA ALA A 198 -19.62 16.41 -6.62
C ALA A 198 -21.06 16.62 -6.13
N ALA A 199 -22.04 16.55 -7.03
CA ALA A 199 -23.45 16.68 -6.69
C ALA A 199 -23.93 15.51 -5.82
N GLU A 200 -23.61 14.27 -6.20
CA GLU A 200 -23.96 13.07 -5.43
C GLU A 200 -23.24 13.06 -4.06
N ALA A 201 -21.95 13.41 -4.00
CA ALA A 201 -21.21 13.52 -2.74
C ALA A 201 -21.78 14.60 -1.80
N SER A 202 -22.14 15.76 -2.35
CA SER A 202 -22.76 16.85 -1.58
C SER A 202 -24.13 16.45 -1.03
N ALA A 203 -24.94 15.71 -1.82
CA ALA A 203 -26.22 15.16 -1.37
C ALA A 203 -26.05 14.17 -0.19
N SER A 204 -24.90 13.49 -0.13
CA SER A 204 -24.53 12.57 0.96
C SER A 204 -23.78 13.25 2.11
N GLY A 205 -23.81 14.59 2.16
CA GLY A 205 -23.27 15.39 3.26
C GLY A 205 -21.74 15.46 3.28
N ILE A 206 -21.07 15.21 2.16
CA ILE A 206 -19.62 15.37 2.01
C ILE A 206 -19.35 16.78 1.49
N ARG A 207 -18.39 17.49 2.10
CA ARG A 207 -18.03 18.84 1.66
C ARG A 207 -17.18 18.75 0.40
N VAL A 208 -17.62 19.44 -0.66
CA VAL A 208 -16.86 19.57 -1.92
C VAL A 208 -16.48 21.04 -2.14
N ALA A 209 -15.21 21.31 -2.42
CA ALA A 209 -14.73 22.65 -2.79
C ALA A 209 -14.93 22.93 -4.29
N ALA A 210 -14.86 24.20 -4.70
CA ALA A 210 -15.03 24.56 -6.11
C ALA A 210 -13.83 24.13 -6.97
N ASP A 211 -12.65 24.07 -6.37
CA ASP A 211 -11.38 23.68 -6.97
C ASP A 211 -11.04 22.19 -6.79
N ASP A 212 -11.88 21.42 -6.05
CA ASP A 212 -11.75 19.97 -5.97
C ASP A 212 -11.96 19.36 -7.36
N GLY A 213 -10.96 18.63 -7.87
CA GLY A 213 -11.09 17.77 -9.04
C GLY A 213 -11.90 16.50 -8.73
N TRP A 214 -12.13 15.67 -9.75
CA TRP A 214 -12.85 14.40 -9.56
C TRP A 214 -12.13 13.49 -8.54
N SER A 215 -10.81 13.37 -8.64
CA SER A 215 -9.97 12.55 -7.75
C SER A 215 -9.98 13.05 -6.30
N ASP A 216 -10.05 14.37 -6.08
CA ASP A 216 -10.19 14.94 -4.74
C ASP A 216 -11.52 14.54 -4.10
N VAL A 217 -12.61 14.61 -4.87
CA VAL A 217 -13.94 14.20 -4.39
C VAL A 217 -13.99 12.69 -4.14
N PHE A 218 -13.45 11.88 -5.07
CA PHE A 218 -13.35 10.43 -4.91
C PHE A 218 -12.61 10.06 -3.61
N SER A 219 -11.42 10.63 -3.41
CA SER A 219 -10.59 10.35 -2.24
C SER A 219 -11.28 10.75 -0.93
N ARG A 220 -12.00 11.88 -0.94
CA ARG A 220 -12.77 12.35 0.21
C ARG A 220 -13.93 11.41 0.54
N VAL A 221 -14.69 10.95 -0.46
CA VAL A 221 -15.76 9.97 -0.27
C VAL A 221 -15.20 8.67 0.31
N LEU A 222 -14.09 8.19 -0.25
CA LEU A 222 -13.41 6.98 0.20
C LEU A 222 -13.05 7.08 1.69
N ALA A 223 -12.31 8.13 2.08
CA ALA A 223 -11.86 8.34 3.44
C ALA A 223 -12.99 8.60 4.45
N GLU A 224 -14.01 9.37 4.07
CA GLU A 224 -15.07 9.78 5.01
C GLU A 224 -16.24 8.79 5.15
N ARG A 225 -16.48 7.93 4.16
CA ARG A 225 -17.65 7.03 4.14
C ARG A 225 -17.30 5.57 4.02
N ILE A 226 -16.26 5.23 3.26
CA ILE A 226 -15.97 3.83 2.91
C ILE A 226 -14.95 3.23 3.87
N GLU A 227 -13.75 3.79 3.99
CA GLU A 227 -12.70 3.27 4.88
C GLU A 227 -13.18 3.02 6.32
N PRO A 228 -14.01 3.90 6.94
CA PRO A 228 -14.53 3.66 8.28
C PRO A 228 -15.46 2.45 8.37
N ALA A 229 -16.01 1.94 7.26
CA ALA A 229 -16.89 0.78 7.25
C ALA A 229 -16.14 -0.55 7.00
N LEU A 230 -14.86 -0.51 6.66
CA LEU A 230 -14.10 -1.69 6.24
C LEU A 230 -13.40 -2.41 7.40
N GLY A 231 -13.36 -3.74 7.30
CA GLY A 231 -12.55 -4.59 8.17
C GLY A 231 -13.05 -4.74 9.61
N ASP A 232 -14.33 -4.45 9.89
CA ASP A 232 -14.93 -4.67 11.22
C ASP A 232 -15.70 -6.01 11.25
N GLY A 233 -15.49 -6.78 12.31
CA GLY A 233 -15.95 -8.17 12.45
C GLY A 233 -15.12 -9.19 11.64
N ARG A 234 -14.79 -8.89 10.38
CA ARG A 234 -14.01 -9.76 9.47
C ARG A 234 -13.12 -8.94 8.53
N PRO A 235 -12.11 -9.54 7.88
CA PRO A 235 -11.28 -8.84 6.90
C PRO A 235 -12.14 -8.40 5.70
N ALA A 236 -11.77 -7.30 5.06
CA ALA A 236 -12.43 -6.82 3.85
C ALA A 236 -11.41 -6.55 2.74
N ILE A 237 -11.78 -6.86 1.51
CA ILE A 237 -11.03 -6.56 0.30
C ILE A 237 -11.85 -5.55 -0.49
N LEU A 238 -11.35 -4.33 -0.59
CA LEU A 238 -11.91 -3.30 -1.47
C LEU A 238 -11.20 -3.38 -2.82
N MET A 239 -11.93 -3.67 -3.89
CA MET A 239 -11.34 -4.02 -5.20
C MET A 239 -11.95 -3.22 -6.36
N GLU A 240 -11.40 -3.38 -7.57
CA GLU A 240 -11.87 -2.71 -8.79
C GLU A 240 -11.86 -1.17 -8.64
N TYR A 241 -10.72 -0.62 -8.20
CA TYR A 241 -10.51 0.83 -8.15
C TYR A 241 -10.66 1.47 -9.53
N PRO A 242 -11.16 2.72 -9.64
CA PRO A 242 -11.14 3.45 -10.90
C PRO A 242 -9.75 3.43 -11.54
N ALA A 243 -9.66 3.16 -12.84
CA ALA A 243 -8.38 2.94 -13.51
C ALA A 243 -7.43 4.16 -13.43
N ARG A 244 -8.00 5.37 -13.39
CA ARG A 244 -7.25 6.62 -13.20
C ARG A 244 -6.67 6.79 -11.79
N GLU A 245 -7.25 6.10 -10.80
CA GLU A 245 -6.77 6.08 -9.41
C GLU A 245 -5.83 4.89 -9.16
N ALA A 246 -5.33 4.23 -10.21
CA ALA A 246 -4.55 2.99 -10.09
C ALA A 246 -3.30 3.04 -10.98
N ALA A 247 -2.37 3.92 -10.64
CA ALA A 247 -1.20 4.28 -11.47
C ALA A 247 -0.36 3.08 -11.99
N LEU A 248 -0.31 1.98 -11.24
CA LEU A 248 0.52 0.81 -11.53
C LEU A 248 -0.29 -0.44 -11.90
N ALA A 249 -1.62 -0.36 -11.86
CA ALA A 249 -2.51 -1.50 -12.08
C ALA A 249 -3.01 -1.57 -13.53
N ARG A 250 -3.08 -2.79 -14.06
CA ARG A 250 -3.68 -3.11 -15.35
C ARG A 250 -5.20 -2.85 -15.30
N PRO A 251 -5.79 -2.23 -16.34
CA PRO A 251 -7.25 -2.11 -16.46
C PRO A 251 -7.94 -3.49 -16.47
N CYS A 252 -9.11 -3.58 -15.86
CA CYS A 252 -9.91 -4.80 -15.88
C CYS A 252 -10.41 -5.11 -17.29
N ALA A 253 -10.22 -6.34 -17.76
CA ALA A 253 -10.67 -6.75 -19.10
C ALA A 253 -12.20 -6.68 -19.28
N ARG A 254 -12.96 -6.84 -18.19
CA ARG A 254 -14.43 -6.82 -18.16
C ARG A 254 -15.03 -5.41 -18.17
N ASP A 255 -14.32 -4.43 -17.63
CA ASP A 255 -14.75 -3.04 -17.57
C ASP A 255 -13.51 -2.14 -17.47
N PRO A 256 -13.11 -1.43 -18.54
CA PRO A 256 -11.88 -0.65 -18.57
C PRO A 256 -11.92 0.60 -17.68
N ARG A 257 -13.08 0.95 -17.10
CA ARG A 257 -13.21 2.05 -16.15
C ARG A 257 -12.52 1.77 -14.82
N VAL A 258 -12.34 0.49 -14.51
CA VAL A 258 -11.71 0.02 -13.27
C VAL A 258 -10.44 -0.76 -13.58
N ALA A 259 -9.56 -0.89 -12.59
CA ALA A 259 -8.32 -1.64 -12.67
C ALA A 259 -8.32 -2.83 -11.72
N GLU A 260 -7.47 -3.81 -12.03
CA GLU A 260 -7.17 -4.96 -11.18
C GLU A 260 -6.34 -4.49 -9.99
N ARG A 261 -6.95 -3.71 -9.09
CA ARG A 261 -6.37 -3.24 -7.83
C ARG A 261 -7.27 -3.67 -6.69
N PHE A 262 -6.67 -4.09 -5.59
CA PHE A 262 -7.41 -4.20 -4.34
C PHE A 262 -6.59 -3.75 -3.13
N GLU A 263 -7.28 -3.44 -2.05
CA GLU A 263 -6.72 -3.21 -0.74
C GLU A 263 -7.32 -4.16 0.28
N LEU A 264 -6.49 -4.65 1.20
CA LEU A 264 -6.90 -5.48 2.34
C LEU A 264 -7.09 -4.61 3.58
N TRP A 265 -8.22 -4.77 4.25
CA TRP A 265 -8.60 -4.02 5.46
C TRP A 265 -8.89 -4.97 6.62
N ALA A 266 -8.36 -4.64 7.80
CA ALA A 266 -8.69 -5.31 9.06
C ALA A 266 -8.70 -4.31 10.22
N CYS A 267 -9.69 -4.40 11.10
CA CYS A 267 -9.91 -3.47 12.21
C CYS A 267 -9.92 -1.98 11.79
N GLY A 268 -10.41 -1.67 10.59
CA GLY A 268 -10.38 -0.32 10.02
C GLY A 268 -8.97 0.20 9.69
N VAL A 269 -8.02 -0.70 9.41
CA VAL A 269 -6.67 -0.38 8.97
C VAL A 269 -6.41 -1.06 7.63
N GLU A 270 -5.96 -0.28 6.65
CA GLU A 270 -5.39 -0.81 5.41
C GLU A 270 -4.09 -1.55 5.74
N LEU A 271 -4.08 -2.85 5.44
CA LEU A 271 -2.96 -3.75 5.64
C LEU A 271 -2.16 -3.97 4.37
N ALA A 272 -2.79 -3.99 3.20
CA ALA A 272 -2.10 -4.27 1.96
C ALA A 272 -2.77 -3.57 0.76
N ASN A 273 -1.99 -3.36 -0.29
CA ASN A 273 -2.42 -2.83 -1.58
C ASN A 273 -1.79 -3.68 -2.69
N ALA A 274 -2.59 -4.09 -3.66
CA ALA A 274 -2.26 -5.15 -4.60
C ALA A 274 -2.73 -4.83 -6.02
N PHE A 275 -1.99 -5.33 -7.01
CA PHE A 275 -2.24 -5.05 -8.42
C PHE A 275 -2.13 -6.33 -9.27
N GLY A 276 -3.01 -6.46 -10.26
CA GLY A 276 -2.64 -7.05 -11.54
C GLY A 276 -1.75 -6.05 -12.25
N GLU A 277 -0.49 -6.40 -12.46
CA GLU A 277 0.54 -5.42 -12.80
C GLU A 277 0.38 -4.86 -14.21
N LEU A 278 0.52 -3.54 -14.34
CA LEU A 278 0.65 -2.87 -15.63
C LEU A 278 2.04 -3.15 -16.22
N THR A 279 2.08 -3.80 -17.37
CA THR A 279 3.32 -4.11 -18.10
C THR A 279 3.51 -3.27 -19.35
N ASP A 280 2.53 -2.43 -19.73
CA ASP A 280 2.65 -1.54 -20.90
C ASP A 280 3.53 -0.33 -20.53
N PRO A 281 4.75 -0.21 -21.10
CA PRO A 281 5.67 0.86 -20.73
C PRO A 281 5.22 2.25 -21.25
N VAL A 282 4.43 2.30 -22.32
CA VAL A 282 3.93 3.56 -22.88
C VAL A 282 2.84 4.13 -21.98
N GLU A 283 1.89 3.28 -21.60
CA GLU A 283 0.85 3.67 -20.65
C GLU A 283 1.43 3.98 -19.27
N GLN A 284 2.42 3.20 -18.82
CA GLN A 284 3.07 3.47 -17.54
C GLN A 284 3.79 4.82 -17.52
N ARG A 285 4.52 5.17 -18.60
CA ARG A 285 5.13 6.49 -18.74
C ARG A 285 4.09 7.60 -18.66
N ARG A 286 3.01 7.47 -19.44
CA ARG A 286 1.93 8.47 -19.47
C ARG A 286 1.37 8.74 -18.06
N ARG A 287 1.13 7.68 -17.28
CA ARG A 287 0.67 7.79 -15.90
C ARG A 287 1.70 8.47 -15.00
N PHE A 288 2.98 8.09 -15.11
CA PHE A 288 4.04 8.76 -14.35
C PHE A 288 4.17 10.24 -14.68
N GLU A 289 4.04 10.64 -15.95
CA GLU A 289 4.08 12.05 -16.33
C GLU A 289 2.92 12.83 -15.69
N ILE A 290 1.70 12.28 -15.73
CA ILE A 290 0.51 12.88 -15.08
C ILE A 290 0.71 13.04 -13.57
N GLU A 291 1.13 11.98 -12.88
CA GLU A 291 1.39 11.99 -11.43
C GLU A 291 2.49 12.99 -11.07
N MET A 292 3.55 13.06 -11.87
CA MET A 292 4.67 13.96 -11.63
C MET A 292 4.33 15.42 -11.93
N ASP A 293 3.49 15.69 -12.92
CA ASP A 293 2.95 17.03 -13.22
C ASP A 293 2.04 17.50 -12.08
N ALA A 294 1.17 16.62 -11.56
CA ALA A 294 0.33 16.89 -10.40
C ALA A 294 1.17 17.15 -9.15
N LYS A 295 2.20 16.33 -8.91
CA LYS A 295 3.14 16.50 -7.79
C LYS A 295 3.89 17.82 -7.85
N GLU A 296 4.35 18.22 -9.04
CA GLU A 296 5.05 19.49 -9.23
C GLU A 296 4.11 20.67 -8.97
N ARG A 297 2.87 20.60 -9.47
CA ARG A 297 1.84 21.62 -9.23
C ARG A 297 1.50 21.76 -7.74
N LEU A 298 1.32 20.66 -7.02
CA LEU A 298 0.87 20.66 -5.63
C LEU A 298 1.99 20.92 -4.63
N TYR A 299 3.19 20.39 -4.88
CA TYR A 299 4.29 20.34 -3.90
C TYR A 299 5.58 20.99 -4.38
N GLY A 300 5.65 21.47 -5.63
CA GLY A 300 6.86 22.07 -6.20
C GLY A 300 8.01 21.08 -6.38
N THR A 301 7.71 19.78 -6.45
CA THR A 301 8.71 18.71 -6.56
C THR A 301 8.32 17.70 -7.62
N ARG A 302 9.33 17.19 -8.34
CA ARG A 302 9.18 16.20 -9.40
C ARG A 302 10.23 15.11 -9.24
N TYR A 303 9.82 13.84 -9.22
CA TYR A 303 10.75 12.72 -9.25
C TYR A 303 11.14 12.36 -10.69
N PRO A 304 12.36 11.85 -10.92
CA PRO A 304 12.74 11.37 -12.24
C PRO A 304 11.85 10.19 -12.65
N ILE A 305 11.76 9.92 -13.94
CA ILE A 305 11.20 8.66 -14.45
C ILE A 305 12.35 7.68 -14.64
N ASP A 306 12.21 6.46 -14.13
CA ASP A 306 13.22 5.42 -14.31
C ASP A 306 13.06 4.75 -15.69
N GLU A 307 13.92 5.17 -16.63
CA GLU A 307 13.96 4.64 -17.99
C GLU A 307 14.31 3.14 -18.05
N ASP A 308 15.12 2.66 -17.11
CA ASP A 308 15.48 1.24 -17.01
C ASP A 308 14.29 0.41 -16.51
N PHE A 309 13.47 0.97 -15.62
CA PHE A 309 12.20 0.36 -15.22
C PHE A 309 11.22 0.23 -16.39
N LEU A 310 11.04 1.28 -17.19
CA LEU A 310 10.19 1.22 -18.38
C LEU A 310 10.69 0.20 -19.40
N ALA A 311 12.01 0.08 -19.59
CA ALA A 311 12.60 -0.94 -20.44
C ALA A 311 12.32 -2.36 -19.92
N ALA A 312 12.35 -2.57 -18.61
CA ALA A 312 12.03 -3.86 -17.99
C ALA A 312 10.55 -4.24 -18.18
N LEU A 313 9.62 -3.28 -18.05
CA LEU A 313 8.19 -3.54 -18.25
C LEU A 313 7.89 -4.10 -19.66
N ALA A 314 8.60 -3.62 -20.68
CA ALA A 314 8.42 -4.06 -22.07
C ALA A 314 8.63 -5.57 -22.28
N ILE A 315 9.40 -6.23 -21.41
CA ILE A 315 9.67 -7.67 -21.46
C ILE A 315 9.10 -8.43 -20.27
N MET A 316 8.49 -7.75 -19.30
CA MET A 316 7.92 -8.34 -18.10
C MET A 316 6.69 -9.20 -18.46
N PRO A 317 6.62 -10.47 -18.03
CA PRO A 317 5.43 -11.28 -18.24
C PRO A 317 4.22 -10.71 -17.47
N PRO A 318 2.97 -11.04 -17.87
CA PRO A 318 1.80 -10.75 -17.04
C PRO A 318 2.04 -11.22 -15.62
N THR A 319 1.80 -10.37 -14.63
CA THR A 319 2.19 -10.59 -13.23
C THR A 319 1.14 -9.98 -12.31
N SER A 320 1.08 -10.47 -11.08
CA SER A 320 0.39 -9.82 -9.98
C SER A 320 1.34 -9.59 -8.82
N GLY A 321 1.25 -8.44 -8.16
CA GLY A 321 2.08 -8.06 -7.02
C GLY A 321 1.26 -7.41 -5.91
N ILE A 322 1.82 -7.40 -4.70
CA ILE A 322 1.16 -6.85 -3.52
C ILE A 322 2.18 -6.42 -2.49
N ALA A 323 1.88 -5.29 -1.85
CA ALA A 323 2.59 -4.74 -0.72
C ALA A 323 1.74 -4.82 0.54
N LEU A 324 2.25 -5.46 1.59
CA LEU A 324 1.62 -5.56 2.90
C LEU A 324 2.46 -4.82 3.95
N GLY A 325 1.80 -3.96 4.73
CA GLY A 325 2.40 -3.31 5.89
C GLY A 325 2.62 -4.31 7.02
N PHE A 326 3.80 -4.95 7.04
CA PHE A 326 4.12 -6.00 8.01
C PHE A 326 4.00 -5.50 9.46
N ASP A 327 4.45 -4.28 9.72
CA ASP A 327 4.36 -3.67 11.04
C ASP A 327 2.90 -3.51 11.51
N ARG A 328 1.99 -3.17 10.58
CA ARG A 328 0.55 -3.08 10.88
C ARG A 328 -0.06 -4.45 11.14
N LEU A 329 0.32 -5.47 10.37
CA LEU A 329 -0.12 -6.85 10.61
C LEU A 329 0.26 -7.33 12.02
N VAL A 330 1.53 -7.16 12.41
CA VAL A 330 1.98 -7.54 13.76
C VAL A 330 1.27 -6.72 14.83
N MET A 331 1.09 -5.41 14.62
CA MET A 331 0.35 -4.55 15.55
C MET A 331 -1.08 -5.06 15.78
N LEU A 332 -1.81 -5.42 14.72
CA LEU A 332 -3.17 -5.95 14.85
C LEU A 332 -3.22 -7.34 15.47
N ALA A 333 -2.30 -8.23 15.08
CA ALA A 333 -2.23 -9.60 15.58
C ALA A 333 -1.90 -9.66 17.08
N THR A 334 -1.04 -8.75 17.56
CA THR A 334 -0.64 -8.67 18.96
C THR A 334 -1.53 -7.74 19.80
N GLY A 335 -2.46 -7.01 19.17
CA GLY A 335 -3.26 -5.98 19.83
C GLY A 335 -2.46 -4.79 20.36
N ALA A 336 -1.26 -4.55 19.80
CA ALA A 336 -0.41 -3.45 20.22
C ALA A 336 -1.10 -2.10 19.97
N PRO A 337 -1.03 -1.15 20.92
CA PRO A 337 -1.80 0.10 20.82
C PRO A 337 -1.23 1.07 19.77
N ARG A 338 0.05 0.95 19.44
CA ARG A 338 0.74 1.78 18.43
C ARG A 338 1.73 0.94 17.64
N LEU A 339 1.95 1.33 16.39
CA LEU A 339 2.95 0.69 15.52
C LEU A 339 4.35 0.70 16.13
N ALA A 340 4.73 1.80 16.79
CA ALA A 340 6.02 1.92 17.49
C ALA A 340 6.22 0.85 18.58
N ASP A 341 5.17 0.24 19.13
CA ASP A 341 5.30 -0.78 20.18
C ASP A 341 5.75 -2.15 19.63
N VAL A 342 5.64 -2.36 18.31
CA VAL A 342 6.09 -3.57 17.59
C VAL A 342 7.36 -3.36 16.76
N VAL A 343 8.05 -2.23 16.92
CA VAL A 343 9.32 -1.90 16.26
C VAL A 343 10.45 -1.93 17.28
N TRP A 344 11.56 -2.64 17.01
CA TRP A 344 12.66 -2.78 17.98
C TRP A 344 13.26 -1.43 18.40
N THR A 345 13.52 -0.56 17.42
CA THR A 345 14.16 0.75 17.60
C THR A 345 13.31 1.85 16.97
N PRO A 346 12.19 2.26 17.58
CA PRO A 346 11.31 3.27 17.00
C PRO A 346 12.02 4.64 16.99
N THR A 347 11.88 5.35 15.87
CA THR A 347 12.44 6.70 15.66
C THR A 347 11.62 7.79 16.35
N ASP A 348 10.32 7.56 16.47
CA ASP A 348 9.38 8.62 16.81
C ASP A 348 9.20 8.72 18.33
N ARG A 349 9.87 9.72 18.92
CA ARG A 349 9.55 10.18 20.28
C ARG A 349 8.35 11.13 20.23
N GLY A 350 7.18 10.61 19.86
CA GLY A 350 5.93 11.38 19.89
C GLY A 350 5.88 12.57 18.94
N GLY A 351 5.65 12.30 17.65
CA GLY A 351 5.27 13.30 16.66
C GLY A 351 6.44 13.94 15.91
N LEU A 352 7.23 13.11 15.22
CA LEU A 352 7.70 13.49 13.90
C LEU A 352 6.72 12.91 12.87
#